data_AF-A0A829D3I4-F1
#
_entry.id   AF-A0A829D3I4-F1
#
_cell.length_a   1.000
_cell.length_b   1.000
_cell.length_c   1.000
_cell.angle_alpha   90.00
_cell.angle_beta   90.00
_cell.angle_gamma   90.00
#
_symmetry.space_group_name_H-M   'P 1'
#
loop_
_entity.id
_entity.type
_entity.pdbx_description
1 polymer ?
#
loop_
_entity_poly.entity_id
_entity_poly.type
_entity_poly.pdbx_seq_one_letter_code
_entity_poly.pdbx_strand_id
1 'polypeptide(L)'
;MKDRTKKLLKTLKVTQAEFAVKIGMTPQGFSNAIAGRQEISGKALRKAREIYSVNLDWWLSGVGEMFISQDEIQSNIQLQEDFALLHRLRETPKRAHLVEILSKIPDSKIDQVEGILKTFIEK
;
A
#
# COMPACT_ATOMS: atom_id res chain seq x y z
N MET A 1 -5.69 21.52 -0.67
CA MET A 1 -6.49 20.27 -0.64
C MET A 1 -7.92 20.46 -1.14
N LYS A 2 -8.67 21.49 -0.70
CA LYS A 2 -10.08 21.73 -1.09
C LYS A 2 -10.41 21.60 -2.57
N ASP A 3 -9.71 22.32 -3.45
CA ASP A 3 -10.03 22.28 -4.87
C ASP A 3 -9.64 20.96 -5.54
N ARG A 4 -8.57 20.31 -5.06
CA ARG A 4 -8.20 18.95 -5.48
C ARG A 4 -9.27 17.94 -5.07
N THR A 5 -9.79 18.02 -3.85
CA THR A 5 -10.89 17.14 -3.41
C THR A 5 -12.15 17.38 -4.26
N LYS A 6 -12.51 18.62 -4.58
CA LYS A 6 -13.63 18.89 -5.50
C LYS A 6 -13.40 18.26 -6.87
N LYS A 7 -12.20 18.40 -7.43
CA LYS A 7 -11.83 17.79 -8.72
C LYS A 7 -11.94 16.27 -8.64
N LEU A 8 -11.41 15.66 -7.58
CA LEU A 8 -11.47 14.22 -7.34
C LEU A 8 -12.91 13.71 -7.28
N LEU A 9 -13.77 14.32 -6.47
CA LEU A 9 -15.17 13.92 -6.33
C LEU A 9 -15.94 14.04 -7.64
N LYS A 10 -15.68 15.09 -8.42
CA LYS A 10 -16.28 15.28 -9.75
C LYS A 10 -15.85 14.19 -10.72
N THR A 11 -14.57 13.83 -10.74
CA THR A 11 -14.03 12.76 -11.60
C THR A 11 -14.62 11.40 -11.21
N LEU A 12 -14.70 11.12 -9.91
CA LEU A 12 -15.28 9.88 -9.37
C LEU A 12 -16.81 9.82 -9.46
N LYS A 13 -17.48 10.94 -9.76
CA LYS A 13 -18.94 11.07 -9.80
C LYS A 13 -19.62 10.64 -8.49
N VAL A 14 -19.01 10.97 -7.36
CA VAL A 14 -19.54 10.72 -6.01
C VAL A 14 -19.72 12.02 -5.25
N THR A 15 -20.66 12.03 -4.31
CA THR A 15 -20.83 13.14 -3.38
C THR A 15 -19.73 13.12 -2.32
N GLN A 16 -19.53 14.28 -1.67
CA GLN A 16 -18.59 14.40 -0.56
C GLN A 16 -18.95 13.47 0.63
N ALA A 17 -20.24 13.29 0.89
CA ALA A 17 -20.72 12.44 1.98
C ALA A 17 -20.48 10.95 1.68
N GLU A 18 -20.80 10.49 0.47
CA GLU A 18 -20.55 9.10 0.04
C GLU A 18 -19.06 8.77 0.10
N PHE A 19 -18.21 9.66 -0.41
CA PHE A 19 -16.76 9.48 -0.36
C PHE A 19 -16.25 9.40 1.08
N ALA A 20 -16.69 10.32 1.95
CA ALA A 20 -16.31 10.33 3.36
C ALA A 20 -16.65 9.00 4.06
N VAL A 21 -17.89 8.53 3.89
CA VAL A 21 -18.36 7.27 4.47
C VAL A 21 -17.54 6.09 3.94
N LYS A 22 -17.28 6.05 2.62
CA LYS A 22 -16.53 4.97 1.99
C LYS A 22 -15.09 4.87 2.51
N ILE A 23 -14.44 6.01 2.76
CA ILE A 23 -13.10 6.05 3.36
C ILE A 23 -13.11 5.93 4.89
N GLY A 24 -14.27 5.73 5.52
CA GLY A 24 -14.41 5.52 6.96
C GLY A 24 -14.32 6.79 7.81
N MET A 25 -14.71 7.94 7.25
CA MET A 25 -14.88 9.20 7.96
C MET A 25 -16.36 9.60 8.05
N THR A 26 -16.70 10.45 9.02
CA THR A 26 -18.00 11.12 9.01
C THR A 26 -18.00 12.25 7.97
N PRO A 27 -19.14 12.57 7.32
CA PRO A 27 -19.23 13.70 6.39
C PRO A 27 -18.77 15.02 7.02
N GLN A 28 -19.09 15.25 8.29
CA GLN A 28 -18.65 16.43 9.04
C GLN A 28 -17.13 16.45 9.25
N GLY A 29 -16.54 15.34 9.68
CA GLY A 29 -15.10 15.23 9.89
C GLY A 29 -14.32 15.43 8.59
N PHE A 30 -14.81 14.85 7.49
CA PHE A 30 -14.22 15.06 6.18
C PHE A 30 -14.32 16.52 5.71
N SER A 31 -15.47 17.18 5.95
CA SER A 31 -15.65 18.60 5.63
C SER A 31 -14.68 19.50 6.40
N ASN A 32 -14.46 19.22 7.68
CA ASN A 32 -13.47 19.92 8.50
C ASN A 32 -12.05 19.68 8.00
N ALA A 33 -11.74 18.45 7.58
CA ALA A 33 -10.41 18.12 7.08
C ALA A 33 -10.09 18.86 5.77
N ILE A 34 -11.04 18.88 4.83
CA ILE A 34 -10.89 19.63 3.57
C ILE A 34 -10.71 21.14 3.81
N ALA A 35 -11.35 21.66 4.86
CA ALA A 35 -11.22 23.07 5.28
C ALA A 35 -9.90 23.37 6.02
N GLY A 36 -9.03 22.37 6.23
CA GLY A 36 -7.76 22.52 6.94
C GLY A 36 -7.92 22.64 8.46
N ARG A 37 -9.10 22.34 9.00
CA ARG A 37 -9.37 22.41 10.45
C ARG A 37 -9.00 21.13 11.19
N GLN A 38 -8.85 20.02 10.46
CA GLN A 38 -8.50 18.70 10.98
C GLN A 38 -7.65 17.95 9.95
N GLU A 39 -6.89 16.95 10.40
CA GLU A 39 -6.16 16.07 9.50
C GLU A 39 -7.03 14.89 9.04
N ILE A 40 -6.75 14.37 7.84
CA ILE A 40 -7.31 13.10 7.38
C ILE A 40 -6.52 11.98 8.05
N SER A 41 -7.21 11.04 8.72
CA SER A 41 -6.53 9.92 9.38
C SER A 41 -5.80 9.04 8.36
N GLY A 42 -4.67 8.44 8.76
CA GLY A 42 -3.92 7.52 7.91
C GLY A 42 -4.76 6.33 7.42
N LYS A 43 -5.75 5.87 8.22
CA LYS A 43 -6.71 4.83 7.81
C LYS A 43 -7.61 5.30 6.65
N ALA A 44 -8.07 6.55 6.70
CA ALA A 44 -8.91 7.11 5.64
C ALA A 44 -8.10 7.38 4.35
N LEU A 45 -6.85 7.85 4.47
CA LEU A 45 -5.93 7.97 3.34
C LEU A 45 -5.70 6.61 2.67
N ARG A 46 -5.43 5.57 3.47
CA ARG A 46 -5.24 4.21 2.96
C ARG A 46 -6.47 3.71 2.20
N LYS A 47 -7.67 3.88 2.75
CA LYS A 47 -8.91 3.51 2.07
C LYS A 47 -9.17 4.32 0.80
N ALA A 48 -8.81 5.60 0.76
CA ALA A 48 -8.92 6.39 -0.46
C ALA A 48 -8.03 5.82 -1.58
N ARG A 49 -6.81 5.39 -1.22
CA ARG A 49 -5.91 4.68 -2.14
C ARG A 49 -6.49 3.34 -2.59
N GLU A 50 -6.94 2.50 -1.66
CA GLU A 50 -7.42 1.14 -1.96
C GLU A 50 -8.72 1.12 -2.77
N ILE A 51 -9.68 1.99 -2.44
CA ILE A 51 -11.04 1.95 -3.01
C ILE A 51 -11.12 2.75 -4.30
N TYR A 52 -10.41 3.87 -4.38
CA TYR A 52 -10.52 4.83 -5.46
C TYR A 52 -9.22 5.01 -6.25
N SER A 53 -8.18 4.23 -5.95
CA SER A 53 -6.85 4.34 -6.59
C SER A 53 -6.28 5.75 -6.52
N VAL A 54 -6.60 6.51 -5.46
CA VAL A 54 -6.16 7.90 -5.32
C VAL A 54 -4.68 7.95 -5.02
N ASN A 55 -3.96 8.77 -5.77
CA ASN A 55 -2.58 9.13 -5.43
C ASN A 55 -2.58 10.10 -4.24
N LEU A 56 -1.98 9.68 -3.13
CA LEU A 56 -1.94 10.48 -1.91
C LEU A 56 -1.04 11.70 -2.04
N ASP A 57 0.05 11.62 -2.81
CA ASP A 57 0.94 12.76 -3.06
C ASP A 57 0.19 13.83 -3.84
N TRP A 58 -0.52 13.44 -4.89
CA TRP A 58 -1.38 14.37 -5.61
C TRP A 58 -2.45 14.97 -4.71
N TRP A 59 -3.11 14.15 -3.90
CA TRP A 59 -4.22 14.64 -3.09
C TRP A 59 -3.75 15.64 -2.02
N LEU A 60 -2.66 15.31 -1.31
CA LEU A 60 -2.13 16.08 -0.19
C LEU A 60 -1.29 17.28 -0.66
N SER A 61 -0.28 17.06 -1.52
CA SER A 61 0.66 18.10 -1.95
C SER A 61 0.34 18.68 -3.33
N GLY A 62 -0.31 17.90 -4.21
CA GLY A 62 -0.58 18.28 -5.60
C GLY A 62 0.45 17.79 -6.60
N VAL A 63 1.36 16.90 -6.17
CA VAL A 63 2.43 16.36 -7.00
C VAL A 63 1.98 15.06 -7.68
N GLY A 64 2.28 14.90 -8.97
CA GLY A 64 1.96 13.71 -9.75
C GLY A 64 0.52 13.68 -10.29
N GLU A 65 0.08 12.50 -10.72
CA GLU A 65 -1.25 12.28 -11.28
C GLU A 65 -2.30 12.00 -10.20
N MET A 66 -3.58 12.24 -10.52
CA MET A 66 -4.70 12.09 -9.57
C MET A 66 -4.89 10.65 -9.08
N PHE A 67 -4.71 9.70 -10.00
CA PHE A 67 -4.84 8.28 -9.72
C PHE A 67 -3.52 7.59 -9.96
N ILE A 68 -3.27 6.57 -9.14
CA ILE A 68 -2.22 5.59 -9.40
C ILE A 68 -2.77 4.46 -10.26
N SER A 69 -1.92 3.90 -11.10
CA SER A 69 -2.25 2.73 -11.90
C SER A 69 -2.42 1.48 -11.03
N GLN A 70 -3.10 0.47 -11.56
CA GLN A 70 -3.20 -0.84 -10.89
C GLN A 70 -1.83 -1.49 -10.70
N ASP A 71 -0.92 -1.31 -11.66
CA ASP A 71 0.46 -1.80 -11.57
C ASP A 71 1.23 -1.11 -10.43
N GLU A 72 1.01 0.18 -10.21
CA GLU A 72 1.56 0.89 -9.06
C GLU A 72 0.94 0.43 -7.74
N ILE A 73 -0.36 0.13 -7.70
CA ILE A 73 -1.00 -0.43 -6.50
C ILE A 73 -0.39 -1.80 -6.18
N GLN A 74 -0.30 -2.68 -7.17
CA GLN A 74 0.22 -4.03 -7.02
C GLN A 74 1.70 -4.02 -6.61
N SER A 75 2.52 -3.17 -7.22
CA SER A 75 3.93 -3.04 -6.83
C SER A 75 4.08 -2.53 -5.39
N ASN A 76 3.21 -1.61 -4.94
CA ASN A 76 3.22 -1.15 -3.54
C ASN A 76 2.77 -2.23 -2.55
N ILE A 77 1.81 -3.07 -2.92
CA ILE A 77 1.40 -4.23 -2.10
C ILE A 77 2.56 -5.24 -2.03
N GLN A 78 3.16 -5.58 -3.17
CA GLN A 78 4.30 -6.49 -3.24
C GLN A 78 5.45 -6.01 -2.35
N LEU A 79 5.79 -4.71 -2.43
CA LEU A 79 6.82 -4.13 -1.58
C LEU A 79 6.50 -4.26 -0.08
N GLN A 80 5.23 -4.07 0.32
CA GLN A 80 4.83 -4.26 1.73
C GLN A 80 4.99 -5.72 2.19
N GLU A 81 4.61 -6.67 1.35
CA GLU A 81 4.77 -8.10 1.63
C GLU A 81 6.26 -8.48 1.72
N ASP A 82 7.08 -7.97 0.81
CA ASP A 82 8.53 -8.16 0.79
C ASP A 82 9.18 -7.59 2.06
N PHE A 83 8.78 -6.38 2.49
CA PHE A 83 9.27 -5.79 3.75
C PHE A 83 8.86 -6.61 4.97
N ALA A 84 7.62 -7.10 5.01
CA ALA A 84 7.16 -7.96 6.10
C ALA A 84 7.93 -9.28 6.14
N LEU A 85 8.23 -9.88 4.97
CA LEU A 85 9.06 -11.06 4.86
C LEU A 85 10.50 -10.80 5.35
N LEU A 86 11.13 -9.73 4.88
CA LEU A 86 12.47 -9.33 5.30
C LEU A 86 12.55 -9.09 6.82
N HIS A 87 11.52 -8.50 7.42
CA HIS A 87 11.46 -8.34 8.87
C HIS A 87 11.51 -9.70 9.59
N ARG A 88 10.64 -10.65 9.21
CA ARG A 88 10.60 -12.02 9.78
C ARG A 88 11.89 -12.80 9.56
N LEU A 89 12.59 -12.57 8.45
CA LEU A 89 13.87 -13.20 8.15
C LEU A 89 14.99 -12.63 9.02
N ARG A 90 14.95 -11.33 9.34
CA ARG A 90 15.94 -10.66 10.20
C ARG A 90 15.78 -10.93 11.69
N GLU A 91 14.62 -11.41 12.14
CA GLU A 91 14.36 -11.76 13.55
C GLU A 91 15.28 -12.87 14.08
N THR A 92 15.93 -13.66 13.21
CA THR A 92 16.90 -14.69 13.65
C THR A 92 18.19 -14.65 12.84
N PRO A 93 19.38 -14.69 13.48
CA PRO A 93 20.66 -14.71 12.77
C PRO A 93 20.80 -15.88 11.77
N LYS A 94 20.19 -17.04 12.09
CA LYS A 94 20.23 -18.23 11.22
C LYS A 94 19.48 -18.04 9.91
N ARG A 95 18.29 -17.40 9.93
CA ARG A 95 17.53 -17.10 8.70
C ARG A 95 18.24 -16.06 7.84
N ALA A 96 18.81 -15.02 8.45
CA ALA A 96 19.61 -14.03 7.73
C ALA A 96 20.81 -14.67 7.01
N HIS A 97 21.54 -15.56 7.69
CA HIS A 97 22.64 -16.30 7.08
C HIS A 97 22.18 -17.25 5.97
N LEU A 98 21.03 -17.93 6.14
CA LEU A 98 20.47 -18.77 5.09
C LEU A 98 20.14 -17.97 3.82
N VAL A 99 19.56 -16.77 3.94
CA VAL A 99 19.29 -15.88 2.80
C VAL A 99 20.58 -15.48 2.08
N GLU A 100 21.66 -15.23 2.83
CA GLU A 100 22.98 -14.94 2.26
C GLU A 100 23.58 -16.13 1.51
N ILE A 101 23.34 -17.36 1.98
CA ILE A 101 23.74 -18.57 1.26
C ILE A 101 22.93 -18.69 -0.03
N LEU A 102 21.60 -18.52 0.06
CA LEU A 102 20.69 -18.62 -1.08
C LEU A 102 21.03 -17.63 -2.19
N SER A 103 21.45 -16.40 -1.87
CA SER A 103 21.82 -15.38 -2.87
C SER A 103 23.08 -15.72 -3.67
N LYS A 104 23.87 -16.71 -3.22
CA LYS A 104 25.09 -17.19 -3.90
C LYS A 104 24.84 -18.42 -4.76
N ILE A 105 23.63 -18.99 -4.71
CA ILE A 105 23.27 -20.19 -5.48
C ILE A 105 22.89 -19.77 -6.89
N PRO A 106 23.42 -20.41 -7.95
CA PRO A 106 23.01 -20.12 -9.33
C PRO A 106 21.52 -20.41 -9.56
N ASP A 107 20.86 -19.58 -10.37
CA ASP A 107 19.43 -19.74 -10.71
C ASP A 107 19.08 -21.15 -11.20
N SER A 108 19.99 -21.80 -11.95
CA SER A 108 19.83 -23.18 -12.45
C SER A 108 19.74 -24.26 -11.38
N LYS A 109 20.03 -23.91 -10.11
CA LYS A 109 19.99 -24.80 -8.95
C LYS A 109 18.89 -24.47 -7.96
N ILE A 110 18.18 -23.33 -8.14
CA ILE A 110 17.17 -22.86 -7.19
C ILE A 110 16.02 -23.87 -7.06
N ASP A 111 15.55 -24.47 -8.15
CA ASP A 111 14.47 -25.47 -8.10
C ASP A 111 14.84 -26.70 -7.25
N GLN A 112 16.11 -27.13 -7.29
CA GLN A 112 16.60 -28.25 -6.48
C GLN A 112 16.62 -27.90 -5.00
N VAL A 113 17.07 -26.68 -4.68
CA VAL A 113 17.10 -26.17 -3.31
C VAL A 113 15.67 -26.02 -2.78
N GLU A 114 14.76 -25.47 -3.57
CA GLU A 114 13.35 -25.34 -3.19
C GLU A 114 12.71 -26.71 -2.91
N GLY A 115 12.99 -27.71 -3.75
CA GLY A 115 12.53 -29.08 -3.55
C GLY A 115 13.00 -29.67 -2.22
N ILE A 116 14.29 -29.51 -1.89
CA ILE A 116 14.85 -29.97 -0.60
C ILE A 116 14.18 -29.23 0.56
N LEU A 117 14.07 -27.91 0.51
CA LEU A 117 13.46 -27.12 1.58
C LEU A 117 11.99 -27.50 1.82
N LYS A 118 11.23 -27.77 0.75
CA LYS A 118 9.84 -28.25 0.85
C LYS A 118 9.72 -29.57 1.62
N THR A 119 10.74 -30.43 1.61
CA THR A 119 10.73 -31.69 2.40
C THR A 119 10.75 -31.47 3.92
N PHE A 120 11.19 -30.30 4.39
CA PHE A 120 11.25 -29.95 5.81
C PHE A 120 9.99 -29.20 6.30
N ILE A 121 9.04 -28.86 5.42
CA ILE A 121 7.78 -28.22 5.81
C ILE A 121 6.84 -29.31 6.33
N GLU A 122 6.60 -29.32 7.64
CA GLU A 122 5.62 -30.23 8.27
C GLU A 122 4.19 -29.89 7.80
N LYS A 123 3.36 -30.93 7.59
CA LYS A 123 1.96 -30.78 7.13
C LYS A 123 1.04 -30.25 8.22
#